data_AF-A0A6N8H899-F1
#
_entry.id   AF-A0A6N8H899-F1
#
_cell.length_a   1.000
_cell.length_b   1.000
_cell.length_c   1.000
_cell.angle_alpha   90.00
_cell.angle_beta   90.00
_cell.angle_gamma   90.00
#
_symmetry.space_group_name_H-M   'P 1'
#
loop_
_entity.id
_entity.type
_entity.pdbx_description
1 polymer ?
#
loop_
_entity_poly.entity_id
_entity_poly.type
_entity_poly.pdbx_seq_one_letter_code
_entity_poly.pdbx_strand_id
1 'polypeptide(L)'
;MASVLTDFTKKREFLVCMDSDGCVMDTVSIKHTIVMCPELIRVFALDDHADFVASAWEEINLRNITRGLSRFESVVLVFDRLKNRGIEVPGSEDISAWVNTSAELSTASLQHELLRTGSLALRKLQEWNNACNRRIQALEPTFEPSPVEEACASCTPWLTWLW
;
A
#
# COMPACT_ATOMS: atom_id res chain seq x y z
N MET A 1 10.88 4.80 -22.73
CA MET A 1 12.16 4.37 -22.11
C MET A 1 12.49 2.95 -22.54
N ALA A 2 13.46 2.78 -23.43
CA ALA A 2 14.09 1.50 -23.71
C ALA A 2 15.54 1.81 -24.08
N SER A 3 16.52 1.54 -23.21
CA SER A 3 17.92 1.86 -23.55
C SER A 3 19.02 1.19 -22.72
N VAL A 4 18.78 0.70 -21.49
CA VAL A 4 19.89 0.12 -20.70
C VAL A 4 20.13 -1.36 -21.00
N LEU A 5 19.10 -2.09 -21.44
CA LEU A 5 19.18 -3.54 -21.66
C LEU A 5 19.56 -3.93 -23.10
N THR A 6 19.44 -3.01 -24.06
CA THR A 6 19.63 -3.31 -25.48
C THR A 6 21.07 -3.72 -25.79
N ASP A 7 22.04 -3.14 -25.07
CA ASP A 7 23.47 -3.41 -25.23
C ASP A 7 24.03 -4.35 -24.13
N PHE A 8 23.16 -4.89 -23.26
CA PHE A 8 23.60 -5.75 -22.16
C PHE A 8 24.03 -7.13 -22.69
N THR A 9 25.33 -7.43 -22.57
CA THR A 9 25.86 -8.77 -22.88
C THR A 9 25.82 -9.65 -21.62
N LYS A 10 25.02 -10.72 -21.67
CA LYS A 10 24.90 -11.71 -20.58
C LYS A 10 26.28 -12.30 -20.23
N LYS A 11 26.71 -12.13 -18.98
CA LYS A 11 27.98 -12.69 -18.45
C LYS A 11 27.80 -13.90 -17.55
N ARG A 12 26.57 -14.13 -17.05
CA ARG A 12 26.24 -15.17 -16.05
C ARG A 12 24.93 -15.85 -16.44
N GLU A 13 24.78 -17.12 -16.06
CA GLU A 13 23.57 -17.92 -16.30
C GLU A 13 22.42 -17.61 -15.34
N PHE A 14 22.58 -16.62 -14.47
CA PHE A 14 21.57 -16.21 -13.49
C PHE A 14 21.40 -14.69 -13.47
N LEU A 15 20.20 -14.25 -13.11
CA LEU A 15 19.83 -12.85 -12.90
C LEU A 15 19.53 -12.65 -11.41
N VAL A 16 20.09 -11.59 -10.83
CA VAL A 16 19.75 -11.14 -9.47
C VAL A 16 18.92 -9.87 -9.62
N CYS A 17 17.69 -9.89 -9.11
CA CYS A 17 16.83 -8.73 -9.02
C CYS A 17 16.73 -8.32 -7.56
N MET A 18 16.91 -7.03 -7.27
CA MET A 18 16.58 -6.46 -5.97
C MET A 18 15.27 -5.70 -6.13
N ASP A 19 14.34 -5.93 -5.21
CA ASP A 19 13.17 -5.07 -5.13
C ASP A 19 13.60 -3.66 -4.73
N SER A 20 12.89 -2.67 -5.23
CA SER A 20 13.25 -1.27 -5.02
C SER A 20 12.75 -0.77 -3.68
N ASP A 21 11.49 -1.05 -3.35
CA ASP A 21 10.82 -0.59 -2.14
C ASP A 21 11.22 -1.44 -0.92
N GLY A 22 11.70 -0.80 0.14
CA GLY A 22 12.05 -1.45 1.40
C GLY A 22 13.31 -2.33 1.36
N CYS A 23 14.02 -2.37 0.23
CA CYS A 23 15.29 -3.06 0.05
C CYS A 23 16.38 -2.09 -0.44
N VAL A 24 16.16 -1.41 -1.55
CA VAL A 24 17.08 -0.37 -2.06
C VAL A 24 16.72 1.02 -1.54
N MET A 25 15.43 1.31 -1.32
CA MET A 25 14.94 2.59 -0.81
C MET A 25 14.04 2.39 0.42
N ASP A 26 14.05 3.30 1.39
CA ASP A 26 13.13 3.28 2.54
C ASP A 26 11.77 3.94 2.23
N THR A 27 11.15 3.51 1.13
CA THR A 27 9.86 4.04 0.67
C THR A 27 8.68 3.42 1.39
N VAL A 28 8.82 2.21 1.95
CA VAL A 28 7.75 1.49 2.64
C VAL A 28 7.30 2.30 3.87
N SER A 29 8.23 2.72 4.71
CA SER A 29 7.94 3.53 5.89
C SER A 29 7.23 4.83 5.50
N ILE A 30 7.71 5.52 4.46
CA ILE A 30 7.11 6.76 3.94
C ILE A 30 5.69 6.53 3.45
N LYS A 31 5.46 5.53 2.59
CA LYS A 31 4.14 5.23 2.02
C LYS A 31 3.11 4.94 3.12
N HIS A 32 3.47 4.15 4.12
CA HIS A 32 2.53 3.80 5.20
C HIS A 32 2.29 4.94 6.21
N THR A 33 3.34 5.64 6.65
CA THR A 33 3.24 6.64 7.73
C THR A 33 2.79 8.02 7.23
N ILE A 34 3.22 8.44 6.04
CA ILE A 34 2.95 9.78 5.52
C ILE A 34 1.69 9.81 4.66
N VAL A 35 1.36 8.69 3.99
CA VAL A 35 0.22 8.62 3.07
C VAL A 35 -0.89 7.73 3.56
N MET A 36 -0.68 6.41 3.60
CA MET A 36 -1.80 5.46 3.71
C MET A 36 -2.58 5.61 5.02
N CYS A 37 -1.88 5.70 6.16
CA CYS A 37 -2.52 5.88 7.45
C CYS A 37 -3.21 7.26 7.58
N PRO A 38 -2.54 8.39 7.29
CA PRO A 38 -3.22 9.69 7.33
C PRO A 38 -4.43 9.79 6.39
N GLU A 39 -4.35 9.22 5.17
CA GLU A 39 -5.51 9.18 4.28
C GLU A 39 -6.63 8.30 4.82
N LEU A 40 -6.31 7.21 5.51
CA LEU A 40 -7.31 6.34 6.13
C LEU A 40 -8.08 7.12 7.19
N ILE A 41 -7.36 7.80 8.08
CA ILE A 41 -7.93 8.64 9.13
C ILE A 41 -8.82 9.72 8.52
N ARG A 42 -8.31 10.45 7.51
CA ARG A 42 -9.04 11.54 6.84
C ARG A 42 -10.32 11.05 6.14
N VAL A 43 -10.21 10.03 5.30
CA VAL A 43 -11.34 9.56 4.49
C VAL A 43 -12.41 8.93 5.38
N PHE A 44 -12.01 8.16 6.38
CA PHE A 44 -12.95 7.51 7.29
C PHE A 44 -13.41 8.38 8.47
N ALA A 45 -12.91 9.61 8.59
CA ALA A 45 -13.20 10.56 9.67
C ALA A 45 -12.91 9.95 11.06
N LEU A 46 -11.68 9.46 11.22
CA LEU A 46 -11.20 8.78 12.44
C LEU A 46 -10.33 9.69 13.30
N ASP A 47 -10.45 11.01 13.17
CA ASP A 47 -9.59 12.00 13.84
C ASP A 47 -9.54 11.82 15.37
N ASP A 48 -10.69 11.54 15.99
CA ASP A 48 -10.82 11.27 17.44
C ASP A 48 -10.06 10.01 17.90
N HIS A 49 -9.62 9.18 16.95
CA HIS A 49 -8.91 7.93 17.19
C HIS A 49 -7.57 7.86 16.45
N ALA A 50 -7.07 9.00 15.96
CA ALA A 50 -5.90 9.07 15.09
C ALA A 50 -4.67 8.37 15.69
N ASP A 51 -4.34 8.62 16.96
CA ASP A 51 -3.19 8.01 17.64
C ASP A 51 -3.29 6.48 17.71
N PHE A 52 -4.50 5.99 17.98
CA PHE A 52 -4.76 4.56 18.05
C PHE A 52 -4.67 3.91 16.67
N VAL A 53 -5.28 4.53 15.66
CA VAL A 53 -5.25 4.06 14.26
C VAL A 53 -3.82 4.07 13.73
N ALA A 54 -3.05 5.12 14.00
CA ALA A 54 -1.65 5.22 13.59
C ALA A 54 -0.78 4.14 14.22
N SER A 55 -0.93 3.92 15.53
CA SER A 55 -0.21 2.87 16.25
C SER A 55 -0.57 1.48 15.72
N ALA A 56 -1.86 1.20 15.50
CA ALA A 56 -2.32 -0.06 14.96
C ALA A 56 -1.83 -0.28 13.52
N TRP A 57 -1.89 0.75 12.69
CA TRP A 57 -1.42 0.70 11.30
C TRP A 57 0.07 0.40 11.22
N GLU A 58 0.89 1.09 12.01
CA GLU A 58 2.33 0.87 12.07
C GLU A 58 2.65 -0.55 12.55
N GLU A 59 1.97 -1.03 13.58
CA GLU A 59 2.16 -2.39 14.10
C GLU A 59 1.87 -3.45 13.02
N ILE A 60 0.73 -3.32 12.33
CA ILE A 60 0.30 -4.25 11.27
C ILE A 60 1.25 -4.21 10.07
N ASN A 61 1.64 -3.03 9.61
CA ASN A 61 2.29 -2.87 8.32
C ASN A 61 3.81 -2.82 8.37
N LEU A 62 4.39 -2.40 9.50
CA LEU A 62 5.83 -2.11 9.60
C LEU A 62 6.55 -2.96 10.64
N ARG A 63 5.88 -3.40 11.71
CA ARG A 63 6.56 -3.98 12.89
C ARG A 63 6.28 -5.46 13.16
N ASN A 64 5.21 -6.03 12.60
CA ASN A 64 4.83 -7.43 12.82
C ASN A 64 5.04 -8.32 11.59
N ILE A 65 4.79 -9.63 11.78
CA ILE A 65 4.82 -10.66 10.73
C ILE A 65 3.79 -10.43 9.61
N THR A 66 2.80 -9.57 9.85
CA THR A 66 1.79 -9.13 8.87
C THR A 66 2.32 -8.09 7.88
N ARG A 67 3.60 -7.70 7.97
CA ARG A 67 4.23 -6.83 6.99
C ARG A 67 4.16 -7.45 5.59
N GLY A 68 3.73 -6.67 4.60
CA GLY A 68 3.59 -7.10 3.20
C GLY A 68 2.18 -7.58 2.81
N LEU A 69 1.21 -7.50 3.72
CA LEU A 69 -0.21 -7.69 3.38
C LEU A 69 -0.69 -6.66 2.36
N SER A 70 -1.81 -6.99 1.70
CA SER A 70 -2.53 -5.99 0.93
C SER A 70 -2.93 -4.82 1.83
N ARG A 71 -2.87 -3.60 1.28
CA ARG A 71 -3.36 -2.40 1.97
C ARG A 71 -4.84 -2.53 2.34
N PHE A 72 -5.61 -3.30 1.57
CA PHE A 72 -7.03 -3.52 1.83
C PHE A 72 -7.25 -4.45 3.02
N GLU A 73 -6.44 -5.50 3.16
CA GLU A 73 -6.42 -6.36 4.36
C GLU A 73 -6.01 -5.55 5.59
N SER A 74 -5.04 -4.64 5.42
CA SER A 74 -4.60 -3.74 6.50
C SER A 74 -5.72 -2.85 7.02
N VAL A 75 -6.58 -2.34 6.12
CA VAL A 75 -7.78 -1.57 6.50
C VAL A 75 -8.74 -2.43 7.33
N VAL A 76 -9.01 -3.67 6.92
CA VAL A 76 -9.88 -4.59 7.67
C VAL A 76 -9.33 -4.84 9.07
N LEU A 77 -8.04 -5.14 9.20
CA LEU A 77 -7.41 -5.39 10.50
C LEU A 77 -7.46 -4.17 11.44
N VAL A 78 -7.34 -2.96 10.89
CA VAL A 78 -7.48 -1.72 11.67
C VAL A 78 -8.93 -1.54 12.12
N PHE A 79 -9.91 -1.81 11.26
CA PHE A 79 -11.33 -1.72 11.60
C PHE A 79 -11.73 -2.77 12.64
N ASP A 80 -11.20 -4.00 12.56
CA ASP A 80 -11.41 -5.02 13.59
C ASP A 80 -10.85 -4.58 14.95
N ARG A 81 -9.68 -3.93 14.96
CA ARG A 81 -9.09 -3.35 16.18
C ARG A 81 -9.92 -2.20 16.77
N LEU A 82 -10.53 -1.36 15.94
CA LEU A 82 -11.48 -0.33 16.37
C LEU A 82 -12.77 -0.95 16.92
N LYS A 83 -13.31 -1.95 16.22
CA LYS A 83 -14.51 -2.69 16.64
C LYS A 83 -14.32 -3.38 18.00
N ASN A 84 -13.15 -3.97 18.25
CA ASN A 84 -12.78 -4.55 19.55
C ASN A 84 -12.72 -3.53 20.69
N ARG A 85 -12.67 -2.22 20.37
CA ARG A 85 -12.78 -1.11 21.33
C ARG A 85 -14.18 -0.48 21.40
N GLY A 86 -15.17 -1.05 20.71
CA GLY A 86 -16.52 -0.51 20.64
C GLY A 86 -16.69 0.66 19.68
N ILE A 87 -15.73 0.88 18.77
CA ILE A 87 -15.81 1.92 17.73
C ILE A 87 -16.20 1.24 16.42
N GLU A 88 -17.44 1.46 15.98
CA GLU A 88 -17.92 0.91 14.72
C GLU A 88 -17.63 1.86 13.56
N VAL A 89 -16.99 1.33 12.51
CA VAL A 89 -16.79 2.05 11.25
C VAL A 89 -17.92 1.66 10.30
N PRO A 90 -18.81 2.58 9.88
CA PRO A 90 -19.92 2.24 9.02
C PRO A 90 -19.47 1.55 7.72
N GLY A 91 -20.03 0.36 7.47
CA GLY A 91 -19.73 -0.43 6.27
C GLY A 91 -18.43 -1.24 6.34
N SER A 92 -17.82 -1.37 7.52
CA SER A 92 -16.63 -2.20 7.70
C SER A 92 -16.84 -3.67 7.31
N GLU A 93 -18.06 -4.18 7.51
CA GLU A 93 -18.48 -5.53 7.16
C GLU A 93 -18.51 -5.76 5.64
N ASP A 94 -19.00 -4.79 4.86
CA ASP A 94 -19.00 -4.87 3.40
C ASP A 94 -17.56 -4.91 2.86
N ILE A 95 -16.67 -4.09 3.44
CA ILE A 95 -15.25 -4.06 3.08
C ILE A 95 -14.60 -5.39 3.43
N SER A 96 -14.83 -5.92 4.63
CA SER A 96 -14.32 -7.23 5.06
C SER A 96 -14.84 -8.36 4.18
N ALA A 97 -16.12 -8.35 3.81
CA ALA A 97 -16.71 -9.34 2.93
C ALA A 97 -16.05 -9.34 1.55
N TRP A 98 -15.81 -8.17 0.96
CA TRP A 98 -15.09 -8.08 -0.32
C TRP A 98 -13.65 -8.58 -0.19
N VAL A 99 -12.91 -8.14 0.83
CA VAL A 99 -11.52 -8.58 1.05
C VAL A 99 -11.42 -10.10 1.18
N ASN A 100 -12.36 -10.74 1.87
CA ASN A 100 -12.35 -12.18 2.09
C ASN A 100 -12.84 -13.03 0.92
N THR A 101 -13.58 -12.44 -0.03
CA THR A 101 -14.22 -13.20 -1.12
C THR A 101 -13.67 -12.86 -2.51
N SER A 102 -12.96 -11.74 -2.64
CA SER A 102 -12.35 -11.34 -3.91
C SER A 102 -11.22 -12.29 -4.30
N ALA A 103 -11.18 -12.67 -5.57
CA ALA A 103 -10.08 -13.48 -6.11
C ALA A 103 -8.75 -12.71 -6.16
N GLU A 104 -8.82 -11.37 -6.20
CA GLU A 104 -7.67 -10.48 -6.25
C GLU A 104 -7.98 -9.17 -5.50
N LEU A 105 -7.01 -8.62 -4.79
CA LEU A 105 -7.13 -7.35 -4.08
C LEU A 105 -6.40 -6.24 -4.84
N SER A 106 -7.04 -5.73 -5.88
CA SER A 106 -6.49 -4.69 -6.76
C SER A 106 -7.45 -3.52 -6.92
N THR A 107 -6.94 -2.39 -7.44
CA THR A 107 -7.77 -1.23 -7.77
C THR A 107 -8.89 -1.60 -8.75
N ALA A 108 -8.60 -2.50 -9.71
CA ALA A 108 -9.56 -2.94 -10.71
C ALA A 108 -10.67 -3.83 -10.11
N SER A 109 -10.30 -4.77 -9.23
CA SER A 109 -11.29 -5.65 -8.59
C SER A 109 -12.21 -4.88 -7.63
N LEU A 110 -11.68 -3.89 -6.91
CA LEU A 110 -12.49 -2.98 -6.08
C LEU A 110 -13.49 -2.18 -6.93
N GLN A 111 -13.04 -1.60 -8.05
CA GLN A 111 -13.90 -0.83 -8.93
C GLN A 111 -15.01 -1.72 -9.54
N HIS A 112 -14.67 -2.93 -9.96
CA HIS A 112 -15.64 -3.89 -10.48
C HIS A 112 -16.69 -4.26 -9.42
N GLU A 113 -16.25 -4.54 -8.19
CA GLU A 113 -17.17 -4.87 -7.09
C GLU A 113 -18.09 -3.69 -6.73
N LEU A 114 -17.55 -2.47 -6.75
CA LEU A 114 -18.32 -1.25 -6.53
C LEU A 114 -19.41 -1.07 -7.60
N LEU A 115 -19.10 -1.32 -8.88
CA LEU A 115 -20.08 -1.26 -9.96
C LEU A 115 -21.17 -2.34 -9.81
N ARG A 116 -20.81 -3.52 -9.31
CA ARG A 116 -21.73 -4.64 -9.11
C ARG A 116 -22.70 -4.42 -7.96
N THR A 117 -22.22 -3.86 -6.85
CA THR A 117 -22.98 -3.78 -5.58
C THR A 117 -23.56 -2.41 -5.30
N GLY A 118 -22.92 -1.34 -5.81
CA GLY A 118 -23.23 0.03 -5.42
C GLY A 118 -22.88 0.37 -3.97
N SER A 119 -22.10 -0.47 -3.26
CA SER A 119 -21.81 -0.29 -1.83
C SER A 119 -21.16 1.07 -1.55
N LEU A 120 -21.75 1.82 -0.62
CA LEU A 120 -21.21 3.09 -0.17
C LEU A 120 -19.88 2.92 0.58
N ALA A 121 -19.71 1.79 1.27
CA ALA A 121 -18.48 1.46 1.99
C ALA A 121 -17.32 1.23 1.01
N LEU A 122 -17.55 0.43 -0.05
CA LEU A 122 -16.56 0.19 -1.09
C LEU A 122 -16.25 1.46 -1.89
N ARG A 123 -17.22 2.36 -2.06
CA ARG A 123 -16.97 3.69 -2.65
C ARG A 123 -16.00 4.50 -1.81
N LYS A 124 -16.19 4.49 -0.49
CA LYS A 124 -15.31 5.19 0.46
C LYS A 124 -13.91 4.56 0.50
N LEU A 125 -13.82 3.23 0.44
CA LEU A 125 -12.55 2.51 0.29
C LEU A 125 -11.84 2.86 -1.02
N GLN A 126 -12.57 2.96 -2.13
CA GLN A 126 -12.03 3.38 -3.43
C GLN A 126 -11.50 4.82 -3.40
N GLU A 127 -12.23 5.73 -2.72
CA GLU A 127 -11.77 7.11 -2.51
C GLU A 127 -10.42 7.12 -1.77
N TRP A 128 -10.33 6.38 -0.67
CA TRP A 128 -9.09 6.22 0.10
C TRP A 128 -7.95 5.66 -0.76
N ASN A 129 -8.19 4.59 -1.52
CA ASN A 129 -7.18 3.98 -2.39
C ASN A 129 -6.69 4.97 -3.46
N ASN A 130 -7.60 5.69 -4.10
CA ASN A 130 -7.26 6.70 -5.11
C ASN A 130 -6.48 7.87 -4.52
N ALA A 131 -6.80 8.31 -3.30
CA ALA A 131 -6.07 9.35 -2.60
C ALA A 131 -4.64 8.90 -2.28
N CYS A 132 -4.48 7.65 -1.81
CA CYS A 132 -3.17 7.05 -1.58
C CYS A 132 -2.33 7.00 -2.86
N ASN A 133 -2.87 6.45 -3.94
CA ASN A 133 -2.18 6.32 -5.22
C ASN A 133 -1.70 7.69 -5.72
N ARG A 134 -2.58 8.70 -5.68
CA ARG A 134 -2.24 10.06 -6.11
C ARG A 134 -1.12 10.68 -5.27
N ARG A 135 -1.21 10.55 -3.94
CA ARG A 135 -0.21 11.14 -3.04
C ARG A 135 1.13 10.42 -3.13
N ILE A 136 1.14 9.11 -3.32
CA ILE A 136 2.39 8.37 -3.46
C ILE A 136 3.05 8.70 -4.80
N GLN A 137 2.28 8.75 -5.89
CA GLN A 137 2.80 9.22 -7.18
C GLN A 137 3.44 10.62 -7.10
N ALA A 138 2.87 11.52 -6.28
CA ALA A 138 3.43 12.84 -6.06
C ALA A 138 4.73 12.83 -5.22
N LEU A 139 4.94 11.81 -4.38
CA LEU A 139 6.13 11.64 -3.55
C LEU A 139 7.25 10.85 -4.24
N GLU A 140 6.93 10.02 -5.25
CA GLU A 140 7.92 9.20 -5.96
C GLU A 140 9.19 9.95 -6.39
N PRO A 141 9.14 11.20 -6.91
CA PRO A 141 10.33 11.95 -7.27
C PRO A 141 11.25 12.34 -6.10
N THR A 142 10.78 12.20 -4.85
CA THR A 142 11.52 12.54 -3.61
C THR A 142 12.14 11.33 -2.93
N PHE A 143 11.95 10.12 -3.46
CA PHE A 143 12.50 8.91 -2.88
C PHE A 143 13.98 8.79 -3.20
N GLU A 144 14.78 8.68 -2.14
CA GLU A 144 16.23 8.57 -2.23
C GLU A 144 16.70 7.14 -1.93
N PRO A 145 17.76 6.65 -2.61
CA PRO A 145 18.40 5.38 -2.29
C PRO A 145 18.91 5.33 -0.85
N SER A 146 18.83 4.14 -0.24
CA SER A 146 19.50 3.84 1.02
C SER A 146 21.02 3.86 0.83
N PRO A 147 21.83 4.25 1.84
CA PRO A 147 23.29 4.37 1.71
C PRO A 147 24.08 3.10 1.32
N VAL A 148 23.43 1.94 1.13
CA VAL A 148 24.06 0.63 0.86
C VAL A 148 24.41 0.43 -0.63
N GLU A 149 24.75 1.51 -1.33
CA GLU A 149 24.83 1.56 -2.80
C GLU A 149 26.12 1.02 -3.42
N GLU A 150 27.11 0.56 -2.64
CA GLU A 150 28.40 0.14 -3.22
C GLU A 150 28.37 -1.18 -4.04
N ALA A 151 27.23 -1.90 -4.07
CA ALA A 151 27.15 -3.22 -4.73
C ALA A 151 26.23 -3.32 -5.96
N CYS A 152 25.45 -2.28 -6.30
CA CYS A 152 24.36 -2.41 -7.29
C CYS A 152 24.57 -1.51 -8.51
N ALA A 153 25.22 -2.05 -9.55
CA ALA A 153 25.63 -1.29 -10.74
C ALA A 153 24.50 -0.88 -11.71
N SER A 154 23.23 -1.20 -11.41
CA SER A 154 22.09 -0.80 -12.26
C SER A 154 20.75 -0.88 -11.54
N CYS A 155 20.53 -0.02 -10.54
CA CYS A 155 19.18 0.27 -10.08
C CYS A 155 18.58 1.36 -10.98
N THR A 156 18.00 0.97 -12.12
CA THR A 156 17.06 1.86 -12.80
C THR A 156 15.81 1.96 -11.94
N PRO A 157 15.18 3.14 -11.76
CA PRO A 157 13.93 3.26 -11.06
C PRO A 157 12.84 2.59 -11.92
N TRP A 158 12.64 1.29 -11.73
CA TRP A 158 11.43 0.61 -12.21
C TRP A 158 10.31 0.90 -11.21
N LEU A 159 10.00 2.20 -11.01
CA LEU A 159 8.98 2.72 -10.10
C LEU A 159 7.55 2.43 -10.58
N THR A 160 7.36 1.77 -11.72
CA THR A 160 6.07 1.73 -12.42
C THR A 160 5.25 0.45 -12.23
N TRP A 161 5.68 -0.51 -11.41
CA TRP A 161 4.96 -1.79 -11.30
C TRP A 161 4.80 -2.22 -9.85
N LEU A 162 3.74 -1.71 -9.21
CA LEU A 162 2.91 -2.36 -8.16
C LEU A 162 1.90 -1.31 -7.61
N TRP A 163 0.83 -1.06 -8.37
CA TRP A 163 -0.39 -0.37 -7.92
C TRP A 163 -1.62 -1.10 -8.45
#